data_AF-A0A1C4E9F8-F1
#
_entry.id   AF-A0A1C4E9F8-F1
#
_cell.length_a   1.000
_cell.length_b   1.000
_cell.length_c   1.000
_cell.angle_alpha   90.00
_cell.angle_beta   90.00
_cell.angle_gamma   90.00
#
_symmetry.space_group_name_H-M   'P 1'
#
loop_
_entity.id
_entity.type
_entity.pdbx_description
1 polymer ?
#
loop_
_entity_poly.entity_id
_entity_poly.type
_entity_poly.pdbx_seq_one_letter_code
_entity_poly.pdbx_strand_id
1 'polypeptide(L)' 'MFGNKENEIKEYLIQEGYEIKEYLRKNGDWYYFKVHTFWSGTHLVKVKDGVFGFRIEKA' A
#
# COMPACT_ATOMS: atom_id res chain seq x y z
N MET A 1 16.13 9.80 -3.44
CA MET A 1 15.34 9.03 -4.43
C MET A 1 14.16 8.35 -3.74
N PHE A 2 13.17 9.12 -3.24
CA PHE A 2 12.01 8.57 -2.53
C PHE A 2 10.87 8.09 -3.46
N GLY A 3 10.99 8.31 -4.78
CA GLY A 3 9.96 7.96 -5.76
C GLY A 3 9.84 6.47 -6.09
N ASN A 4 10.93 5.69 -6.04
CA ASN A 4 10.88 4.28 -6.45
C ASN A 4 10.04 3.42 -5.49
N LYS A 5 10.22 3.59 -4.17
CA LYS A 5 9.54 2.74 -3.18
C LYS A 5 8.03 2.91 -3.17
N GLU A 6 7.53 4.13 -3.31
CA GLU A 6 6.09 4.34 -3.41
C GLU A 6 5.53 3.67 -4.66
N ASN A 7 6.23 3.77 -5.80
CA ASN A 7 5.80 3.14 -7.05
C ASN A 7 5.80 1.62 -6.95
N GLU A 8 6.86 1.03 -6.39
CA GLU A 8 6.96 -0.41 -6.15
C GLU A 8 5.81 -0.91 -5.24
N ILE A 9 5.47 -0.17 -4.18
CA ILE A 9 4.35 -0.51 -3.31
C ILE A 9 3.02 -0.42 -4.09
N LYS A 10 2.84 0.59 -4.93
CA LYS A 10 1.63 0.72 -5.75
C LYS A 10 1.50 -0.45 -6.72
N GLU A 11 2.58 -0.82 -7.41
CA GLU A 11 2.60 -1.97 -8.31
C GLU A 11 2.29 -3.27 -7.57
N TYR A 12 2.88 -3.46 -6.39
CA TYR A 12 2.62 -4.63 -5.54
C TYR A 12 1.15 -4.70 -5.09
N LEU A 13 0.57 -3.57 -4.65
CA LEU A 13 -0.84 -3.51 -4.27
C LEU A 13 -1.77 -3.84 -5.45
N ILE A 14 -1.46 -3.35 -6.65
CA ILE A 14 -2.23 -3.67 -7.86
C ILE A 14 -2.14 -5.16 -8.21
N GLN A 15 -0.95 -5.77 -8.08
CA GLN A 15 -0.76 -7.21 -8.31
C GLN A 15 -1.56 -8.08 -7.34
N GLU A 16 -1.67 -7.66 -6.07
CA GLU A 16 -2.50 -8.30 -5.05
C GLU A 16 -4.01 -8.08 -5.25
N GLY A 17 -4.41 -7.28 -6.26
CA GLY A 17 -5.81 -6.99 -6.58
C GLY A 17 -6.41 -5.84 -5.78
N TYR A 18 -5.58 -5.01 -5.15
CA TYR A 18 -6.01 -3.76 -4.55
C TYR A 18 -6.06 -2.63 -5.58
N GLU A 19 -7.21 -1.98 -5.68
CA GLU A 19 -7.35 -0.76 -6.46
C GLU A 19 -6.99 0.46 -5.59
N ILE A 20 -5.86 1.10 -5.87
CA ILE A 20 -5.39 2.24 -5.09
C ILE A 20 -6.23 3.47 -5.44
N LYS A 21 -7.01 3.95 -4.46
CA LYS A 21 -7.82 5.17 -4.61
C LYS A 21 -7.00 6.40 -4.28
N GLU A 22 -6.27 6.37 -3.19
CA GLU A 22 -5.57 7.55 -2.67
C GLU A 22 -4.37 7.13 -1.82
N TYR A 23 -3.27 7.85 -1.95
CA TYR A 23 -2.17 7.79 -0.99
C TYR A 23 -2.40 8.84 0.08
N LEU A 24 -2.43 8.41 1.35
CA LEU A 24 -2.75 9.29 2.46
C LEU A 24 -1.51 9.99 3.00
N ARG A 25 -0.55 9.21 3.48
CA ARG A 25 0.68 9.70 4.12
C ARG A 25 1.68 8.59 4.34
N LYS A 26 2.92 8.98 4.60
CA LYS A 26 3.96 8.12 5.17
C LYS A 26 4.16 8.48 6.64
N ASN A 27 4.19 7.48 7.50
CA ASN A 27 4.52 7.62 8.92
C ASN A 27 5.68 6.67 9.27
N GLY A 28 6.88 7.20 9.46
CA GLY A 28 8.09 6.38 9.62
C GLY A 28 8.30 5.48 8.40
N ASP A 29 8.35 4.17 8.62
CA ASP A 29 8.48 3.16 7.55
C ASP A 29 7.15 2.70 6.94
N TRP A 30 6.02 3.17 7.47
CA TRP A 30 4.69 2.79 7.00
C TRP A 30 4.13 3.79 6.00
N TYR A 31 3.65 3.27 4.87
CA TYR A 31 2.94 4.00 3.82
C TYR A 31 1.47 3.66 3.88
N TYR A 32 0.62 4.68 4.02
CA TYR A 32 -0.82 4.51 4.16
C TYR A 32 -1.50 4.75 2.83
N PHE A 33 -2.25 3.76 2.36
CA PHE A 33 -3.03 3.82 1.14
C PHE A 33 -4.50 3.54 1.44
N LYS A 34 -5.36 4.31 0.80
CA LYS A 34 -6.77 4.00 0.68
C LYS A 34 -6.94 3.15 -0.56
N VAL A 35 -7.36 1.91 -0.36
CA VAL A 35 -7.54 0.92 -1.40
C VAL A 35 -8.99 0.49 -1.47
N HIS A 36 -9.40 0.01 -2.63
CA HIS A 36 -10.68 -0.60 -2.87
C HIS A 36 -10.46 -2.04 -3.34
N THR A 37 -11.24 -2.96 -2.79
CA THR A 37 -11.26 -4.35 -3.24
C THR A 37 -12.70 -4.72 -3.53
N PHE A 38 -12.89 -5.56 -4.55
CA PHE A 38 -14.22 -6.01 -4.96
C PHE A 38 -15.00 -6.67 -3.81
N TRP A 39 -14.30 -7.41 -2.94
CA TRP A 39 -14.90 -8.20 -1.86
C TRP A 39 -15.11 -7.42 -0.55
N SER A 40 -14.21 -6.51 -0.18
CA SER A 40 -14.27 -5.78 1.10
C SER A 40 -14.59 -4.29 0.96
N GLY A 41 -14.83 -3.82 -0.26
CA GLY A 41 -15.04 -2.40 -0.54
C GLY A 41 -13.80 -1.56 -0.25
N THR A 42 -14.04 -0.28 0.06
CA THR A 42 -12.98 0.70 0.32
C THR A 42 -12.50 0.62 1.76
N HIS A 43 -11.21 0.41 1.95
CA HIS A 43 -10.58 0.35 3.27
C HIS A 43 -9.15 0.88 3.23
N LEU A 44 -8.55 1.00 4.41
CA LEU A 44 -7.19 1.50 4.57
C LEU A 44 -6.23 0.34 4.73
N VAL A 45 -5.09 0.43 4.04
CA VAL A 45 -3.96 -0.46 4.21
C VAL A 45 -2.72 0.36 4.52
N LYS A 46 -1.88 -0.17 5.40
CA LYS A 46 -0.55 0.34 5.65
C LYS A 46 0.45 -0.69 5.13
N VAL A 47 1.44 -0.21 4.37
CA VAL A 47 2.48 -1.04 3.79
C VAL A 47 3.81 -0.57 4.32
N LYS A 48 4.64 -1.49 4.81
CA LYS A 48 6.04 -1.19 5.13
C LYS A 48 6.98 -2.05 4.32
N ASP A 49 8.15 -1.51 4.07
CA ASP A 49 9.28 -2.25 3.54
C ASP A 49 9.84 -3.18 4.64
N GLY A 50 10.12 -4.42 4.29
CA GLY A 50 10.58 -5.47 5.20
C GLY A 50 11.68 -6.32 4.56
N VAL A 51 12.39 -7.09 5.38
CA VAL A 51 13.56 -7.88 4.96
C VAL A 51 13.25 -8.91 3.85
N PHE A 52 11.98 -9.31 3.71
CA PHE A 52 11.50 -10.27 2.71
C PHE A 52 10.43 -9.68 1.76
N GLY A 53 10.43 -8.35 1.57
CA GLY A 53 9.48 -7.65 0.73
C GLY A 53 8.47 -6.83 1.51
N PHE A 54 7.39 -6.43 0.83
CA PHE A 54 6.39 -5.54 1.38
C PHE A 54 5.46 -6.26 2.36
N ARG A 55 5.29 -5.66 3.55
CA ARG A 55 4.33 -6.13 4.53
C ARG A 55 3.10 -5.23 4.52
N ILE A 56 1.98 -5.77 4.06
CA ILE A 56 0.67 -5.11 4.06
C ILE A 56 -0.08 -5.47 5.35
N GLU A 57 -0.64 -4.47 6.01
CA GLU A 57 -1.57 -4.65 7.11
C GLU A 57 -2.81 -3.79 6.88
N LYS A 58 -4.00 -4.36 7.09
CA LYS A 58 -5.26 -3.62 7.08
C LYS A 58 -5.30 -2.72 8.33
N ALA A 59 -5.56 -1.43 8.14
CA ALA A 59 -5.62 -0.43 9.20
C ALA A 59 -7.05 -0.22 9.70
#